data_AF-A0AAX2SA48-F1
#
_entry.id   AF-A0AAX2SA48-F1
#
_cell.length_a   1.000
_cell.length_b   1.000
_cell.length_c   1.000
_cell.angle_alpha   90.00
_cell.angle_beta   90.00
_cell.angle_gamma   90.00
#
_symmetry.space_group_name_H-M   'P 1'
#
loop_
_entity.id
_entity.type
_entity.pdbx_description
1 polymer ?
#
loop_
_entity_poly.entity_id
_entity_poly.type
_entity_poly.pdbx_seq_one_letter_code
_entity_poly.pdbx_strand_id
1 'polypeptide(L)'
;MEDRDEGSGTVHGLTLAAVLCTLLIALLLVAQAGIATHRAAKAADLAALAAADVARGLSTGIPCETAQAVARENGADAVECAVLAPENTTVDVTATIDLPSPLTPLGPARGVSRAGPPPGEP
;
A
#
# COMPACT_ATOMS: atom_id res chain seq x y z
N MET A 1 -40.74 46.80 -12.01
CA MET A 1 -40.25 45.50 -12.53
C MET A 1 -38.78 45.51 -12.24
N GLU A 2 -38.40 44.96 -11.08
CA GLU A 2 -37.01 44.78 -10.68
C GLU A 2 -36.95 43.36 -10.16
N ASP A 3 -36.53 42.45 -11.03
CA ASP A 3 -36.26 41.07 -10.66
C ASP A 3 -34.98 41.04 -9.82
N ARG A 4 -35.08 40.40 -8.67
CA ARG A 4 -34.10 40.40 -7.59
C ARG A 4 -32.97 39.42 -7.93
N ASP A 5 -31.98 39.91 -8.68
CA ASP A 5 -30.77 39.15 -9.08
C ASP A 5 -29.79 38.85 -7.91
N GLU A 6 -30.06 39.39 -6.72
CA GLU A 6 -29.17 39.31 -5.54
C GLU A 6 -29.00 37.90 -4.94
N GLY A 7 -29.80 36.93 -5.38
CA GLY A 7 -29.69 35.53 -4.94
C GLY A 7 -29.01 34.58 -5.95
N SER A 8 -29.06 34.87 -7.24
CA SER A 8 -28.60 33.93 -8.28
C SER A 8 -27.07 33.76 -8.26
N GLY A 9 -26.33 34.88 -8.19
CA GLY A 9 -24.87 34.87 -8.19
C GLY A 9 -24.26 34.19 -6.96
N THR A 10 -24.85 34.37 -5.78
CA THR A 10 -24.38 33.75 -4.53
C THR A 10 -24.70 32.26 -4.46
N VAL A 11 -25.87 31.85 -4.96
CA VAL A 11 -26.24 30.42 -5.07
C VAL A 11 -25.33 29.70 -6.06
N HIS A 12 -25.03 30.31 -7.22
CA HIS A 12 -24.08 29.74 -8.18
C HIS A 12 -22.66 29.67 -7.62
N GLY A 13 -22.21 30.73 -6.94
CA GLY A 13 -20.89 30.75 -6.29
C GLY A 13 -20.76 29.66 -5.21
N LEU A 14 -21.77 29.51 -4.36
CA LEU A 14 -21.81 28.46 -3.34
C LEU A 14 -21.82 27.07 -3.97
N THR A 15 -22.59 26.89 -5.04
CA THR A 15 -22.66 25.62 -5.77
C THR A 15 -21.30 25.24 -6.35
N LEU A 16 -20.61 26.18 -7.01
CA LEU A 16 -19.28 25.95 -7.56
C LEU A 16 -18.27 25.63 -6.46
N ALA A 17 -18.29 26.39 -5.35
CA ALA A 17 -17.41 26.15 -4.21
C ALA A 17 -17.66 24.76 -3.62
N ALA A 18 -18.92 24.36 -3.45
CA ALA A 18 -19.28 23.03 -2.96
C ALA A 18 -18.77 21.93 -3.91
N VAL A 19 -18.92 22.09 -5.23
CA VAL A 19 -18.41 21.15 -6.25
C VAL A 19 -16.88 21.04 -6.21
N LEU A 20 -16.17 22.16 -6.07
CA LEU A 20 -14.70 22.14 -5.99
C LEU A 20 -14.23 21.46 -4.69
N CYS A 21 -14.89 21.74 -3.57
CA CYS A 21 -14.59 21.08 -2.30
C CYS A 21 -14.83 19.56 -2.37
N THR A 22 -15.94 19.11 -2.98
CA THR A 22 -16.21 17.67 -3.12
C THR A 22 -15.21 16.99 -4.04
N LEU A 23 -14.83 17.61 -5.15
CA LEU A 23 -13.78 17.10 -6.04
C LEU A 23 -12.43 17.00 -5.33
N LEU A 24 -12.05 18.03 -4.57
CA LEU A 24 -10.81 18.01 -3.80
C LEU A 24 -10.80 16.88 -2.77
N ILE A 25 -11.89 16.72 -2.01
CA ILE A 25 -12.01 15.63 -1.03
C ILE A 25 -11.91 14.27 -1.73
N ALA A 26 -12.57 14.09 -2.87
CA ALA A 26 -12.48 12.85 -3.65
C ALA A 26 -11.04 12.56 -4.11
N LEU A 27 -10.33 13.57 -4.63
CA LEU A 27 -8.92 13.43 -5.03
C LEU A 27 -8.01 13.07 -3.85
N LEU A 28 -8.21 13.70 -2.70
CA LEU A 28 -7.45 13.39 -1.49
C LEU A 28 -7.68 11.94 -1.03
N LEU A 29 -8.93 11.46 -1.05
CA LEU A 29 -9.26 10.08 -0.71
C LEU A 29 -8.57 9.08 -1.66
N VAL A 30 -8.60 9.34 -2.97
CA VAL A 30 -7.90 8.51 -3.97
C VAL A 30 -6.38 8.54 -3.74
N ALA A 31 -5.81 9.71 -3.44
CA ALA A 31 -4.39 9.83 -3.14
C ALA A 31 -3.99 9.05 -1.88
N GLN A 32 -4.80 9.09 -0.82
CA GLN A 32 -4.54 8.30 0.40
C GLN A 32 -4.57 6.80 0.12
N ALA A 33 -5.54 6.31 -0.66
CA ALA A 33 -5.60 4.91 -1.07
C ALA A 33 -4.35 4.51 -1.87
N GLY A 34 -3.92 5.34 -2.82
CA GLY A 34 -2.70 5.11 -3.60
C GLY A 34 -1.44 5.07 -2.73
N ILE A 35 -1.30 5.99 -1.78
CA ILE A 35 -0.16 6.04 -0.85
C ILE A 35 -0.09 4.75 -0.02
N ALA A 36 -1.23 4.26 0.50
CA ALA A 36 -1.27 3.02 1.28
C ALA A 36 -0.86 1.81 0.43
N THR A 37 -1.33 1.70 -0.81
CA THR A 37 -0.91 0.65 -1.75
C THR A 37 0.60 0.69 -2.04
N HIS A 38 1.14 1.88 -2.30
CA HIS A 38 2.58 2.02 -2.51
C HIS A 38 3.40 1.68 -1.27
N ARG A 39 2.91 2.02 -0.07
CA ARG A 39 3.56 1.63 1.18
C ARG A 39 3.52 0.12 1.40
N ALA A 40 2.39 -0.53 1.11
CA ALA A 40 2.27 -1.98 1.23
C ALA A 40 3.22 -2.71 0.26
N ALA A 41 3.33 -2.23 -0.99
CA ALA A 41 4.28 -2.75 -1.97
C ALA A 41 5.74 -2.58 -1.50
N LYS A 42 6.12 -1.38 -1.05
CA LYS A 42 7.47 -1.13 -0.52
C LYS A 42 7.81 -1.98 0.70
N ALA A 43 6.86 -2.16 1.61
CA ALA A 43 7.04 -3.02 2.78
C ALA A 43 7.24 -4.49 2.36
N ALA A 44 6.45 -4.97 1.38
CA ALA A 44 6.61 -6.31 0.82
C ALA A 44 7.99 -6.49 0.16
N ASP A 45 8.48 -5.50 -0.60
CA ASP A 45 9.79 -5.55 -1.25
C ASP A 45 10.94 -5.65 -0.23
N LEU A 46 10.92 -4.80 0.80
CA LEU A 46 11.96 -4.83 1.85
C LEU A 46 11.92 -6.13 2.66
N ALA A 47 10.71 -6.60 2.99
CA ALA A 47 10.53 -7.86 3.71
C ALA A 47 11.00 -9.06 2.86
N ALA A 48 10.68 -9.09 1.56
CA ALA A 48 11.12 -10.14 0.64
C ALA A 48 12.65 -10.17 0.51
N LEU A 49 13.30 -9.02 0.34
CA LEU A 49 14.76 -8.92 0.25
C LEU A 49 15.42 -9.38 1.57
N ALA A 50 14.93 -8.92 2.72
CA ALA A 50 15.46 -9.33 4.01
C ALA A 50 15.30 -10.84 4.24
N ALA A 51 14.15 -11.42 3.86
CA ALA A 51 13.93 -12.85 3.94
C ALA A 51 14.83 -13.64 2.98
N ALA A 52 15.05 -13.14 1.76
CA ALA A 52 15.96 -13.74 0.80
C ALA A 52 17.43 -13.69 1.28
N ASP A 53 17.85 -12.61 1.93
CA ASP A 53 19.20 -12.49 2.52
C ASP A 53 19.42 -13.51 3.64
N VAL A 54 18.41 -13.73 4.50
CA VAL A 54 18.45 -14.77 5.53
C VAL A 54 18.45 -16.16 4.89
N ALA A 55 17.62 -16.40 3.88
CA ALA A 55 17.55 -17.67 3.16
C ALA A 55 18.88 -18.02 2.48
N ARG A 56 19.60 -17.01 2.00
CA ARG A 56 20.95 -17.13 1.41
C ARG A 56 22.08 -17.22 2.45
N GLY A 57 21.76 -17.11 3.74
CA GLY A 57 22.75 -17.09 4.82
C GLY A 57 23.60 -15.82 4.87
N LEU A 58 23.20 -14.74 4.19
CA LEU A 58 23.83 -13.42 4.27
C LEU A 58 23.48 -12.71 5.59
N SER A 59 22.35 -13.06 6.19
CA SER A 59 21.89 -12.57 7.49
C SER A 59 21.44 -13.74 8.37
N THR A 60 21.49 -13.55 9.70
CA THR A 60 21.07 -14.58 10.66
C THR A 60 19.58 -14.47 10.96
N GLY A 61 18.89 -15.60 11.05
CA GLY A 61 17.48 -15.65 11.49
C GLY A 61 16.67 -16.71 10.74
N ILE A 62 15.34 -16.63 10.88
CA ILE A 62 14.39 -17.42 10.11
C ILE A 62 13.77 -16.50 9.05
N PRO A 63 13.80 -16.85 7.75
CA PRO A 63 13.39 -15.96 6.65
C PRO A 63 12.03 -15.28 6.88
N CYS A 64 11.02 -16.04 7.27
CA CYS A 64 9.66 -15.52 7.45
C CYS A 64 9.48 -14.69 8.73
N GLU A 65 10.22 -14.99 9.80
CA GLU A 65 10.19 -14.17 11.01
C GLU A 65 10.84 -12.81 10.74
N THR A 66 11.97 -12.80 10.03
CA THR A 66 12.64 -11.56 9.60
C THR A 66 11.75 -10.76 8.65
N ALA A 67 11.10 -11.40 7.68
CA ALA A 67 10.14 -10.73 6.79
C ALA A 67 9.00 -10.06 7.58
N GLN A 68 8.45 -10.75 8.58
CA GLN A 68 7.38 -10.20 9.42
C GLN A 68 7.86 -9.01 10.28
N ALA A 69 9.06 -9.09 10.85
CA ALA A 69 9.66 -7.99 11.58
C ALA A 69 9.84 -6.75 10.69
N VAL A 70 10.42 -6.93 9.51
CA VAL A 70 10.66 -5.84 8.54
C VAL A 70 9.34 -5.25 8.03
N ALA A 71 8.32 -6.08 7.75
CA ALA A 71 7.00 -5.58 7.36
C ALA A 71 6.42 -4.67 8.45
N ARG A 72 6.47 -5.10 9.71
CA ARG A 72 5.93 -4.36 10.86
C ARG A 72 6.65 -3.04 11.11
N GLU A 73 7.97 -3.03 10.99
CA GLU A 73 8.78 -1.80 11.05
C GLU A 73 8.39 -0.79 9.95
N ASN A 74 7.92 -1.27 8.80
CA ASN A 74 7.42 -0.44 7.70
C ASN A 74 5.91 -0.12 7.81
N GLY A 75 5.26 -0.46 8.92
CA GLY A 75 3.84 -0.17 9.16
C GLY A 75 2.89 -1.04 8.36
N ALA A 76 3.33 -2.23 7.95
CA ALA A 76 2.52 -3.26 7.31
C ALA A 76 2.57 -4.57 8.11
N ASP A 77 1.53 -5.39 7.99
CA ASP A 77 1.56 -6.75 8.52
C ASP A 77 1.87 -7.73 7.39
N ALA A 78 2.83 -8.64 7.62
CA ALA A 78 3.08 -9.74 6.70
C ALA A 78 2.01 -10.82 6.91
N VAL A 79 1.20 -11.08 5.88
CA VAL A 79 0.10 -12.04 5.93
C VAL A 79 0.56 -13.43 5.48
N GLU A 80 1.45 -13.45 4.51
CA GLU A 80 1.91 -14.69 3.89
C GLU A 80 3.39 -14.58 3.55
N CYS A 81 4.15 -15.59 3.95
CA CYS A 81 5.55 -15.75 3.61
C CYS A 81 5.78 -17.20 3.18
N ALA A 82 6.26 -17.39 1.95
CA ALA A 82 6.56 -18.69 1.40
C ALA A 82 7.98 -18.72 0.86
N VAL A 83 8.80 -19.65 1.35
CA VAL A 83 10.12 -19.94 0.79
C VAL A 83 9.92 -20.99 -0.31
N LEU A 84 10.21 -20.63 -1.56
CA LEU A 84 10.00 -21.50 -2.70
C LEU A 84 11.12 -22.54 -2.82
N ALA A 85 10.71 -23.81 -2.97
CA ALA A 85 11.56 -24.92 -3.37
C ALA A 85 11.88 -24.85 -4.89
N PRO A 86 12.94 -25.50 -5.39
CA PRO A 86 13.86 -26.41 -4.70
C PRO A 86 15.09 -25.74 -4.07
N GLU A 87 15.42 -24.52 -4.48
CA GLU A 87 16.66 -23.87 -4.04
C GLU A 87 16.55 -23.27 -2.63
N ASN A 88 15.34 -23.11 -2.09
CA ASN A 88 15.06 -22.50 -0.78
C ASN A 88 15.64 -21.09 -0.60
N THR A 89 15.98 -20.41 -1.70
CA THR A 89 16.59 -19.07 -1.74
C THR A 89 15.63 -17.99 -2.25
N THR A 90 14.51 -18.39 -2.84
CA THR A 90 13.46 -17.46 -3.31
C THR A 90 12.34 -17.37 -2.29
N VAL A 91 11.90 -16.17 -1.95
CA VAL A 91 10.86 -15.91 -0.96
C VAL A 91 9.77 -15.02 -1.56
N ASP A 92 8.52 -15.46 -1.45
CA ASP A 92 7.32 -14.68 -1.70
C ASP A 92 6.81 -14.09 -0.39
N VAL A 93 6.59 -12.77 -0.36
CA VAL A 93 6.01 -12.06 0.78
C VAL A 93 4.80 -11.26 0.36
N THR A 94 3.69 -11.44 1.08
CA THR A 94 2.52 -10.58 1.01
C THR A 94 2.46 -9.69 2.26
N ALA A 95 2.45 -8.38 2.06
CA ALA A 95 2.23 -7.38 3.11
C ALA A 95 0.87 -6.69 2.94
N THR A 96 0.22 -6.35 4.04
CA THR A 96 -1.04 -5.60 4.05
C THR A 96 -0.97 -4.39 4.97
N ILE A 97 -1.61 -3.29 4.56
CA ILE A 97 -1.76 -2.08 5.36
C ILE A 97 -3.25 -1.75 5.46
N ASP A 98 -3.74 -1.57 6.67
CA ASP A 98 -5.12 -1.14 6.90
C ASP A 98 -5.34 0.30 6.44
N LEU A 99 -6.42 0.52 5.69
CA LEU A 99 -6.79 1.85 5.23
C LEU A 99 -7.47 2.65 6.36
N PRO A 100 -7.09 3.92 6.56
CA PRO A 100 -7.73 4.77 7.55
C PRO A 100 -9.18 5.07 7.15
N SER A 101 -10.02 5.40 8.14
CA SER A 101 -11.38 5.92 7.89
C SER A 101 -11.32 7.19 7.02
N PRO A 102 -12.19 7.35 6.00
CA PRO A 102 -13.39 6.57 5.67
C PRO A 102 -13.17 5.44 4.65
N LEU A 103 -11.93 5.06 4.35
CA LEU A 103 -11.58 4.07 3.31
C LEU A 103 -11.58 2.63 3.81
N THR A 104 -11.72 2.41 5.12
CA THR A 104 -11.82 1.07 5.76
C THR A 104 -12.74 0.06 5.04
N PRO A 105 -13.94 0.41 4.51
CA PRO A 105 -14.80 -0.55 3.81
C PRO A 105 -14.25 -1.04 2.45
N LEU A 106 -13.21 -0.39 1.88
CA LEU A 106 -12.55 -0.87 0.67
C LEU A 106 -11.64 -2.08 0.95
N GLY A 107 -11.36 -2.38 2.22
CA GLY A 107 -10.42 -3.43 2.64
C GLY A 107 -8.97 -2.94 2.70
N PRO A 108 -8.05 -3.79 3.18
CA PRO A 108 -6.64 -3.42 3.34
C PRO A 108 -5.93 -3.30 1.99
N ALA A 109 -4.94 -2.40 1.93
CA ALA A 109 -4.04 -2.31 0.80
C ALA A 109 -3.06 -3.48 0.82
N ARG A 110 -3.00 -4.27 -0.27
CA ARG A 110 -2.13 -5.45 -0.39
C ARG A 110 -0.94 -5.15 -1.30
N GLY A 111 0.27 -5.47 -0.83
CA GLY A 111 1.50 -5.52 -1.61
C GLY A 111 2.03 -6.95 -1.66
N VAL A 112 2.51 -7.39 -2.82
CA VAL A 112 3.12 -8.71 -3.00
C VAL A 112 4.46 -8.52 -3.69
N SER A 113 5.50 -9.16 -3.16
CA SER A 113 6.84 -9.12 -3.75
C SER A 113 7.53 -10.47 -3.64
N ARG A 114 8.41 -10.73 -4.61
CA ARG A 114 9.23 -11.93 -4.70
C ARG A 114 10.69 -11.53 -4.78
N ALA A 115 11.53 -12.11 -3.93
CA ALA A 115 12.98 -11.93 -3.98
C ALA A 115 13.69 -13.27 -3.99
N GLY A 116 14.74 -13.40 -4.79
CA GLY A 116 15.54 -14.61 -4.92
C GLY A 116 16.67 -14.43 -5.94
N PRO A 117 17.63 -15.36 -6.00
CA PRO A 117 18.64 -15.36 -7.05
C PRO A 117 17.97 -15.50 -8.43
N PRO A 118 18.61 -14.99 -9.51
CA PRO A 118 18.10 -15.24 -10.86
C PRO A 118 18.03 -16.75 -11.08
N PRO A 119 17.02 -17.25 -11.82
CA PRO A 119 16.93 -18.67 -12.13
C PRO A 119 18.23 -19.11 -12.77
N GLY A 120 18.85 -20.17 -12.23
CA GLY A 120 20.09 -20.71 -12.75
C GLY A 120 19.91 -21.07 -14.22
N GLU A 121 20.78 -20.52 -15.07
CA GLU A 121 20.90 -21.01 -16.45
C GLU A 121 21.34 -22.50 -16.39
N PRO A 122 20.74 -23.37 -17.22
CA PRO A 122 21.01 -24.81 -17.21
C PRO A 122 22.45 -25.18 -17.62
#